data_AF-D1FQF9-F1
#
_entry.id   AF-D1FQF9-F1
#
_cell.length_a   1.000
_cell.length_b   1.000
_cell.length_c   1.000
_cell.angle_alpha   90.00
_cell.angle_beta   90.00
_cell.angle_gamma   90.00
#
_symmetry.space_group_name_H-M   'P 1'
#
loop_
_entity.id
_entity.type
_entity.pdbx_description
1 polymer ?
#
loop_
_entity_poly.entity_id
_entity_poly.type
_entity_poly.pdbx_seq_one_letter_code
_entity_poly.pdbx_strand_id
1 'polypeptide(L)'
;IVAINAILEPEDKIIELACSNVEGCLYDCTLSFTPPNIIDSVRWRYVEKLEMCENKANRASSICTKNDSIIKCFLHGEPVKVEFSKNIVVYSISIV
;
A
#
# COMPACT_ATOMS: atom_id res chain seq x y z
N ILE A 1 -39.53 -18.92 -1.45
CA ILE A 1 -38.68 -17.72 -1.26
C ILE A 1 -37.53 -18.17 -0.38
N VAL A 2 -36.36 -18.44 -0.96
CA VAL A 2 -35.16 -18.79 -0.19
C VAL A 2 -34.51 -17.48 0.21
N ALA A 3 -34.63 -17.11 1.49
CA ALA A 3 -33.86 -16.02 2.06
C ALA A 3 -32.42 -16.50 2.19
N ILE A 4 -31.56 -16.10 1.24
CA ILE A 4 -30.12 -16.22 1.41
C ILE A 4 -29.75 -15.16 2.45
N ASN A 5 -29.60 -15.58 3.70
CA ASN A 5 -28.87 -14.81 4.69
C ASN A 5 -27.40 -14.82 4.26
N ALA A 6 -27.03 -13.90 3.37
CA ALA A 6 -25.64 -13.58 3.12
C ALA A 6 -25.09 -13.02 4.44
N ILE A 7 -24.40 -13.89 5.19
CA ILE A 7 -23.48 -13.43 6.23
C ILE A 7 -22.44 -12.65 5.45
N LEU A 8 -22.56 -11.33 5.43
CA LEU A 8 -21.51 -10.43 4.97
C LEU A 8 -20.33 -10.65 5.93
N GLU A 9 -19.45 -11.57 5.56
CA GLU A 9 -18.10 -11.59 6.10
C GLU A 9 -17.56 -10.17 5.90
N PRO A 10 -16.93 -9.55 6.91
CA PRO A 10 -16.32 -8.24 6.72
C PRO A 10 -15.34 -8.38 5.55
N GLU A 11 -15.63 -7.71 4.44
CA GLU A 11 -14.75 -7.74 3.27
C GLU A 11 -13.35 -7.34 3.76
N ASP A 12 -12.38 -8.23 3.57
CA ASP A 12 -10.99 -7.97 3.94
C ASP A 12 -10.59 -6.62 3.33
N LYS A 13 -10.17 -5.71 4.21
CA LYS A 13 -9.71 -4.39 3.80
C LYS A 13 -8.25 -4.50 3.45
N ILE A 14 -7.94 -4.31 2.17
CA ILE A 14 -6.58 -4.44 1.65
C ILE A 14 -6.10 -3.06 1.20
N ILE A 15 -4.93 -2.69 1.68
CA ILE A 15 -4.20 -1.51 1.19
C ILE A 15 -3.03 -2.03 0.38
N GLU A 16 -2.89 -1.53 -0.84
CA GLU A 16 -1.84 -1.97 -1.75
C GLU A 16 -0.97 -0.81 -2.18
N LEU A 17 0.34 -0.96 -2.05
CA LEU A 17 1.32 -0.08 -2.67
C LEU A 17 1.97 -0.84 -3.82
N ALA A 18 1.61 -0.51 -5.06
CA ALA A 18 2.13 -1.15 -6.26
C ALA A 18 3.22 -0.27 -6.88
N CYS A 19 4.45 -0.78 -6.94
CA CYS A 19 5.63 -0.05 -7.38
C CYS A 19 6.24 -0.66 -8.64
N SER A 20 6.51 0.16 -9.65
CA SER A 20 7.30 -0.24 -10.83
C SER A 20 8.75 -0.48 -10.44
N ASN A 21 9.26 -1.68 -10.73
CA ASN A 21 10.63 -2.12 -10.51
C ASN A 21 11.39 -2.16 -11.83
N VAL A 22 12.41 -1.30 -11.94
CA VAL A 22 13.33 -1.23 -13.07
C VAL A 22 14.72 -1.52 -12.55
N GLU A 23 15.27 -2.68 -12.91
CA GLU A 23 16.64 -3.10 -12.52
C GLU A 23 16.91 -3.06 -11.01
N GLY A 24 15.91 -3.42 -10.20
CA GLY A 24 16.00 -3.40 -8.73
C GLY A 24 15.65 -2.05 -8.11
N CYS A 25 15.24 -1.08 -8.92
CA CYS A 25 14.86 0.25 -8.49
C CYS A 25 13.36 0.48 -8.55
N LEU A 26 12.76 0.92 -7.44
CA LEU A 26 11.32 1.20 -7.35
C LEU A 26 11.07 2.67 -7.75
N TYR A 27 10.42 2.92 -8.88
CA TYR A 27 10.33 4.26 -9.49
C TYR A 27 8.98 4.96 -9.30
N ASP A 28 7.90 4.24 -9.50
CA ASP A 28 6.54 4.79 -9.52
C ASP A 28 5.65 3.88 -8.70
N CYS A 29 5.15 4.40 -7.58
CA CYS A 29 4.38 3.67 -6.59
C CYS A 29 2.98 4.25 -6.49
N THR A 30 1.97 3.40 -6.67
CA THR A 30 0.56 3.78 -6.57
C THR A 30 -0.06 3.14 -5.33
N LEU A 31 -0.75 3.96 -4.52
CA LEU A 31 -1.52 3.50 -3.36
C LEU A 31 -2.98 3.24 -3.76
N SER A 32 -3.43 2.01 -3.51
CA SER A 32 -4.76 1.52 -3.82
C SER A 32 -5.45 0.96 -2.58
N PHE A 33 -6.78 0.96 -2.60
CA PHE A 33 -7.61 0.49 -1.49
C PHE A 33 -8.70 -0.45 -2.00
N THR A 34 -8.86 -1.59 -1.33
CA THR A 34 -9.89 -2.59 -1.62
C THR A 34 -10.67 -2.89 -0.33
N PRO A 35 -12.00 -2.81 -0.34
CA PRO A 35 -12.81 -2.25 -1.42
C PRO A 35 -12.55 -0.73 -1.57
N PRO A 36 -12.82 -0.12 -2.74
CA PRO A 36 -12.44 1.28 -3.01
C PRO A 36 -13.10 2.30 -2.07
N ASN A 37 -14.22 1.91 -1.46
CA ASN A 37 -15.00 2.63 -0.46
C ASN A 37 -14.61 2.26 0.98
N ILE A 38 -13.38 1.81 1.22
CA ILE A 38 -12.86 1.63 2.58
C ILE A 38 -13.13 2.88 3.43
N ILE A 39 -13.53 2.67 4.69
CA ILE A 39 -13.89 3.74 5.64
C ILE A 39 -12.86 4.88 5.57
N ASP A 40 -13.35 6.12 5.42
CA ASP A 40 -12.52 7.31 5.25
C ASP A 40 -11.38 7.40 6.27
N SER A 41 -11.61 7.04 7.54
CA SER A 41 -10.58 7.10 8.59
C SER A 41 -9.38 6.17 8.34
N VAL A 42 -9.63 4.97 7.81
CA VAL A 42 -8.57 4.02 7.46
C VAL A 42 -7.83 4.52 6.22
N ARG A 43 -8.57 4.95 5.19
CA ARG A 43 -7.99 5.54 3.99
C ARG A 43 -7.06 6.70 4.33
N TRP A 44 -7.56 7.65 5.12
CA TRP A 44 -6.82 8.84 5.55
C TRP A 44 -5.55 8.49 6.31
N ARG A 45 -5.61 7.52 7.24
CA ARG A 45 -4.42 7.08 7.99
C ARG A 45 -3.27 6.66 7.06
N TYR A 46 -3.55 5.88 6.02
CA TYR A 46 -2.49 5.40 5.13
C TYR A 46 -2.06 6.44 4.08
N VAL A 47 -2.96 7.33 3.66
CA VAL A 47 -2.57 8.51 2.87
C VAL A 47 -1.61 9.39 3.67
N GLU A 48 -1.97 9.77 4.90
CA GLU A 48 -1.11 10.58 5.77
C GLU A 48 0.22 9.89 6.08
N LYS A 49 0.20 8.57 6.28
CA LYS A 49 1.43 7.78 6.49
C LYS A 49 2.34 7.88 5.27
N LEU A 50 1.81 7.75 4.05
CA LEU A 50 2.59 7.86 2.83
C LEU A 50 3.19 9.27 2.68
N GLU A 51 2.38 10.32 2.85
CA GLU A 51 2.83 11.71 2.78
C GLU A 51 3.91 12.03 3.82
N MET A 52 3.77 11.53 5.05
CA MET A 52 4.80 11.66 6.08
C MET A 52 6.13 11.02 5.64
N CYS A 53 6.07 9.84 5.03
CA CYS A 53 7.25 9.12 4.55
C CYS A 53 7.90 9.82 3.36
N GLU A 54 7.12 10.35 2.42
CA GLU A 54 7.59 11.20 1.33
C GLU A 54 8.33 12.43 1.83
N ASN A 55 7.75 13.12 2.83
CA ASN A 55 8.36 14.29 3.45
C ASN A 55 9.69 13.96 4.15
N LYS A 56 9.79 12.80 4.81
CA LYS A 56 11.04 12.33 5.43
C LYS A 56 12.12 12.00 4.39
N ALA A 57 11.72 11.48 3.23
CA ALA A 57 12.62 11.06 2.17
C ALA A 57 13.14 12.24 1.30
N ASN A 58 12.71 13.48 1.53
CA ASN A 58 13.08 14.65 0.73
C ASN A 58 14.58 14.99 0.68
N ARG A 59 15.42 14.33 1.49
CA ARG A 59 16.89 14.50 1.46
C ARG A 59 17.64 13.46 0.62
N ALA A 60 16.94 12.51 -0.01
CA ALA A 60 17.57 11.48 -0.81
C ALA A 60 18.16 12.04 -2.12
N SER A 61 19.31 11.50 -2.54
CA SER A 61 20.09 11.98 -3.69
C SER A 61 19.62 11.42 -5.03
N SER A 62 18.84 10.35 -5.04
CA SER A 62 18.26 9.76 -6.25
C SER A 62 16.83 9.32 -6.02
N ILE A 63 16.03 9.23 -7.10
CA ILE A 63 14.66 8.72 -7.03
C ILE A 63 14.60 7.29 -6.48
N CYS A 64 15.60 6.48 -6.81
CA CYS A 64 15.71 5.11 -6.31
C CYS A 64 15.83 5.04 -4.79
N THR A 65 16.78 5.80 -4.25
CA THR A 65 17.04 5.86 -2.80
C THR A 65 15.91 6.55 -2.06
N LYS A 66 15.25 7.53 -2.69
CA LYS A 66 14.06 8.19 -2.19
C LYS A 66 12.92 7.20 -2.00
N ASN A 67 12.56 6.48 -3.06
CA ASN A 67 11.42 5.57 -3.04
C ASN A 67 11.66 4.34 -2.15
N ASP A 68 12.88 3.79 -2.14
CA ASP A 68 13.24 2.73 -1.19
C ASP A 68 13.07 3.21 0.27
N SER A 69 13.45 4.45 0.58
CA SER A 69 13.24 5.05 1.91
C SER A 69 11.76 5.27 2.23
N ILE A 70 10.96 5.73 1.26
CA ILE A 70 9.52 5.94 1.42
C ILE A 70 8.84 4.60 1.73
N ILE A 71 9.11 3.57 0.94
CA ILE A 71 8.51 2.24 1.07
C ILE A 71 8.88 1.63 2.42
N LYS A 72 10.16 1.67 2.81
CA LYS A 72 10.59 1.19 4.13
C LYS A 72 9.88 1.92 5.27
N CYS A 73 9.71 3.23 5.16
CA CYS A 73 8.98 4.02 6.14
C CYS A 73 7.48 3.67 6.18
N PHE A 74 6.85 3.53 5.01
CA PHE A 74 5.42 3.26 4.89
C PHE A 74 5.05 1.87 5.42
N LEU A 75 5.88 0.87 5.14
CA LEU A 75 5.69 -0.51 5.57
C LEU A 75 6.11 -0.78 7.01
N HIS A 76 6.82 0.17 7.64
CA HIS A 76 7.30 -0.01 9.00
C HIS A 76 6.15 -0.24 9.99
N GLY A 77 6.21 -1.37 10.69
CA GLY A 77 5.23 -1.79 11.70
C GLY A 77 3.93 -2.36 11.15
N GLU A 78 3.82 -2.59 9.83
CA GLU A 78 2.61 -3.14 9.22
C GLU A 78 2.79 -4.64 8.90
N PRO A 79 1.71 -5.44 8.95
CA PRO A 79 1.73 -6.82 8.48
C PRO A 79 1.67 -6.85 6.94
N VAL A 80 2.84 -6.93 6.30
CA VAL A 80 2.96 -6.81 4.83
C VAL A 80 3.09 -8.17 4.16
N LYS A 81 2.30 -8.38 3.11
CA LYS A 81 2.53 -9.42 2.10
C LYS A 81 3.15 -8.78 0.86
N VAL A 82 4.18 -9.40 0.30
CA VAL A 82 4.89 -8.90 -0.89
C VAL A 82 4.68 -9.85 -2.05
N GLU A 83 4.26 -9.31 -3.19
CA GLU A 83 4.08 -10.06 -4.43
C GLU A 83 4.89 -9.42 -5.56
N PHE A 84 5.52 -10.26 -6.39
CA PHE A 84 6.35 -9.84 -7.51
C PHE A 84 5.69 -10.26 -8.82
N SER A 85 5.43 -9.30 -9.70
CA SER A 85 4.84 -9.55 -11.03
C SER A 85 5.60 -8.79 -12.09
N LYS A 86 6.47 -9.50 -12.83
CA LYS A 86 7.35 -8.93 -13.87
C LYS A 86 8.15 -7.74 -13.33
N ASN A 87 7.76 -6.53 -13.71
CA ASN A 87 8.38 -5.26 -13.37
C ASN A 87 7.56 -4.48 -12.33
N ILE A 88 6.69 -5.14 -11.57
CA ILE A 88 5.87 -4.54 -10.53
C ILE A 88 6.06 -5.33 -9.23
N VAL A 89 6.23 -4.61 -8.13
CA VAL A 89 6.21 -5.16 -6.77
C VAL A 89 4.99 -4.60 -6.07
N VAL A 90 4.16 -5.48 -5.51
CA VAL A 90 2.95 -5.09 -4.77
C VAL A 90 3.16 -5.41 -3.30
N TYR A 91 2.95 -4.41 -2.46
CA TYR A 91 2.95 -4.54 -1.00
C TYR A 91 1.53 -4.43 -0.49
N SER A 92 0.97 -5.52 0.04
CA SER A 92 -0.41 -5.57 0.53
C SER A 92 -0.43 -5.60 2.05
N ILE A 93 -1.26 -4.76 2.66
CA ILE A 93 -1.51 -4.71 4.11
C ILE A 93 -2.97 -5.09 4.32
N SER A 94 -3.20 -6.21 5.00
CA SER A 94 -4.54 -6.67 5.37
C SER A 94 -4.95 -6.06 6.71
N ILE A 95 -6.11 -5.43 6.75
CA ILE A 95 -6.71 -4.88 7.96
C ILE A 95 -7.91 -5.74 8.33
N VAL A 96 -7.80 -6.41 9.47
CA VAL A 96 -8.87 -7.13 10.16
C VAL A 96 -9.65 -6.22 11.10
#